data_AF-A0A0C3U056-F1
#
_entry.id   AF-A0A0C3U056-F1
#
_cell.length_a   1.000
_cell.length_b   1.000
_cell.length_c   1.000
_cell.angle_alpha   90.00
_cell.angle_beta   90.00
_cell.angle_gamma   90.00
#
_symmetry.space_group_name_H-M   'P 1'
#
loop_
_entity.id
_entity.type
_entity.pdbx_description
1 polymer ?
#
loop_
_entity_poly.entity_id
_entity_poly.type
_entity_poly.pdbx_seq_one_letter_code
_entity_poly.pdbx_strand_id
1 'polypeptide(L)'
;MVSGTNNADTLCADWVPPNPIPAIVCIAPPGVGSFQDLTVYWHGVATVQSHSYGYNAPAILSVSPNSVDYHGMTTVTILGRNFGPQQQYQKVLASRYKFTWQAPSQVLVSTRKQLPCQSVTWVSDSKLLCQVPPMPLVRQNVNTQERSVKATLTVQVSNQRNRISLSASLLYTNVPSFYSCNNERATGASSDCFKCCRNFCISDALSTGAPQQGYIYSSCDKTCYSYCSQSSPARPILRRLLQVYSKLRELQKRL
;
A
#
# COMPACT_ATOMS: atom_id res chain seq x y z
N MET A 1 32.28 -31.53 15.97
CA MET A 1 32.29 -31.32 14.51
C MET A 1 30.91 -31.66 13.97
N VAL A 2 30.05 -30.66 13.78
CA VAL A 2 28.78 -30.85 13.06
C VAL A 2 29.04 -30.43 11.62
N SER A 3 29.09 -31.41 10.73
CA SER A 3 29.13 -31.20 9.28
C SER A 3 27.70 -31.23 8.76
N GLY A 4 27.24 -30.13 8.15
CA GLY A 4 25.92 -30.00 7.55
C GLY A 4 26.01 -29.13 6.30
N THR A 5 25.50 -29.67 5.19
CA THR A 5 25.72 -29.25 3.81
C THR A 5 25.05 -27.93 3.43
N ASN A 6 25.73 -27.17 2.57
CA ASN A 6 25.33 -25.91 1.95
C ASN A 6 23.85 -25.86 1.48
N ASN A 7 23.03 -25.08 2.19
CA ASN A 7 21.79 -24.48 1.67
C ASN A 7 21.32 -23.32 2.57
N ALA A 8 21.99 -22.15 2.53
CA ALA A 8 21.49 -20.91 3.16
C ALA A 8 21.00 -21.02 4.64
N ASP A 9 21.52 -21.99 5.38
CA ASP A 9 21.01 -22.42 6.67
C ASP A 9 21.78 -21.76 7.82
N THR A 10 21.02 -21.35 8.84
CA THR A 10 21.42 -20.99 10.19
C THR A 10 22.67 -21.76 10.67
N LEU A 11 23.82 -21.10 10.76
CA LEU A 11 25.05 -21.71 11.27
C LEU A 11 25.03 -21.69 12.80
N CYS A 12 24.94 -22.85 13.44
CA CYS A 12 25.15 -23.00 14.88
C CYS A 12 26.62 -23.34 15.13
N ALA A 13 27.34 -22.40 15.74
CA ALA A 13 28.77 -22.54 16.00
C ALA A 13 28.99 -23.09 17.42
N ASP A 14 29.50 -24.31 17.46
CA ASP A 14 30.19 -25.00 18.56
C ASP A 14 29.60 -24.97 19.99
N TRP A 15 29.69 -26.14 20.64
CA TRP A 15 29.40 -26.31 22.06
C TRP A 15 30.38 -25.50 22.93
N VAL A 16 29.86 -24.63 23.81
CA VAL A 16 30.67 -23.96 24.85
C VAL A 16 30.54 -24.76 26.16
N PRO A 17 31.64 -25.29 26.75
CA PRO A 17 31.61 -25.97 28.05
C PRO A 17 31.25 -25.01 29.22
N PRO A 18 30.75 -25.54 30.35
CA PRO A 18 29.58 -24.96 31.00
C PRO A 18 29.89 -23.82 31.98
N ASN A 19 29.31 -22.65 31.70
CA ASN A 19 28.58 -21.92 32.75
C ASN A 19 27.22 -22.65 32.91
N PRO A 20 26.57 -22.72 34.10
CA PRO A 20 25.85 -23.91 34.61
C PRO A 20 24.63 -24.43 33.83
N ILE A 21 24.32 -23.90 32.65
CA ILE A 21 23.22 -24.31 31.78
C ILE A 21 23.80 -24.55 30.36
N PRO A 22 23.68 -25.76 29.78
CA PRO A 22 24.12 -26.00 28.41
C PRO A 22 23.35 -25.09 27.44
N ALA A 23 24.07 -24.45 26.52
CA ALA A 23 23.51 -23.50 25.56
C ALA A 23 23.82 -23.91 24.11
N ILE A 24 22.87 -23.66 23.22
CA ILE A 24 23.03 -23.78 21.77
C ILE A 24 23.02 -22.35 21.20
N VAL A 25 24.08 -21.97 20.50
CA VAL A 25 24.20 -20.64 19.88
C VAL A 25 24.10 -20.78 18.37
N CYS A 26 23.18 -20.03 17.77
CA CYS A 26 22.92 -20.05 16.33
C CYS A 26 22.79 -18.64 15.78
N ILE A 27 23.25 -18.45 14.53
CA ILE A 27 23.02 -17.21 13.79
C ILE A 27 21.70 -17.34 13.03
N ALA A 28 20.71 -16.51 13.38
CA ALA A 28 19.43 -16.51 12.69
C ALA A 28 19.60 -16.26 11.18
N PRO A 29 18.87 -17.00 10.32
CA PRO A 29 18.96 -16.82 8.88
C PRO A 29 18.30 -15.49 8.48
N PRO A 30 18.49 -15.00 7.24
CA PRO A 30 17.73 -13.87 6.73
C PRO A 30 16.22 -14.19 6.76
N GLY A 31 15.45 -13.36 7.46
CA GLY A 31 14.02 -13.59 7.63
C GLY A 31 13.27 -12.32 7.98
N VAL A 32 11.97 -12.47 8.20
CA VAL A 32 11.05 -11.36 8.48
C VAL A 32 9.99 -11.77 9.48
N GLY A 33 9.37 -10.77 10.10
CA GLY A 33 8.23 -10.95 10.97
C GLY A 33 8.61 -11.08 12.44
N SER A 34 7.69 -10.62 13.28
CA SER A 34 7.74 -10.84 14.73
C SER A 34 7.05 -12.15 15.08
N PHE A 35 7.42 -12.75 16.21
CA PHE A 35 6.79 -13.97 16.76
C PHE A 35 6.95 -15.22 15.88
N GLN A 36 8.19 -15.53 15.53
CA GLN A 36 8.54 -16.76 14.85
C GLN A 36 8.66 -17.93 15.84
N ASP A 37 8.36 -19.12 15.34
CA ASP A 37 8.54 -20.37 16.07
C ASP A 37 9.98 -20.88 15.89
N LEU A 38 10.64 -21.21 16.99
CA LEU A 38 11.96 -21.86 16.98
C LEU A 38 11.74 -23.37 17.09
N THR A 39 12.21 -24.13 16.10
CA THR A 39 12.16 -25.59 16.14
C THR A 39 13.58 -26.14 16.24
N VAL A 40 13.85 -26.90 17.30
CA VAL A 40 15.11 -27.60 17.50
C VAL A 40 14.87 -29.09 17.31
N TYR A 41 15.64 -29.72 16.42
CA TYR A 41 15.62 -31.16 16.22
C TYR A 41 16.79 -31.82 16.96
N TRP A 42 16.50 -32.81 17.81
CA TRP A 42 17.50 -33.61 18.51
C TRP A 42 17.18 -35.09 18.34
N HIS A 43 18.08 -35.85 17.69
CA HIS A 43 17.87 -37.28 17.36
C HIS A 43 16.51 -37.59 16.70
N GLY A 44 16.05 -36.71 15.80
CA GLY A 44 14.77 -36.86 15.10
C GLY A 44 13.54 -36.39 15.88
N VAL A 45 13.70 -35.96 17.13
CA VAL A 45 12.62 -35.38 17.94
C VAL A 45 12.63 -33.86 17.79
N ALA A 46 11.49 -33.28 17.42
CA ALA A 46 11.32 -31.84 17.32
C ALA A 46 10.83 -31.24 18.65
N THR A 47 11.51 -30.22 19.13
CA THR A 47 11.01 -29.34 20.21
C THR A 47 10.70 -27.98 19.60
N VAL A 48 9.45 -27.53 19.72
CA VAL A 48 8.99 -26.25 19.18
C VAL A 48 8.79 -25.28 20.34
N GLN A 49 9.50 -24.15 20.28
CA GLN A 49 9.25 -23.01 21.14
C GLN A 49 8.51 -21.94 20.34
N SER A 50 7.20 -21.86 20.55
CA SER A 50 6.35 -20.97 19.78
C SER A 50 6.58 -19.50 20.13
N HIS A 51 6.56 -18.63 19.12
CA HIS A 51 6.64 -17.17 19.25
C HIS A 51 7.86 -16.68 20.06
N SER A 52 8.97 -17.43 20.00
CA SER A 52 10.13 -17.28 20.87
C SER A 52 11.18 -16.29 20.36
N TYR A 53 11.15 -15.95 19.07
CA TYR A 53 12.04 -14.95 18.49
C TYR A 53 11.35 -14.12 17.40
N GLY A 54 12.00 -13.07 16.92
CA GLY A 54 11.48 -12.25 15.84
C GLY A 54 12.54 -11.35 15.24
N TYR A 55 12.30 -10.91 14.01
CA TYR A 55 13.16 -9.95 13.33
C TYR A 55 12.80 -8.52 13.71
N ASN A 56 13.75 -7.61 13.55
CA ASN A 56 13.49 -6.18 13.77
C ASN A 56 12.52 -5.65 12.72
N ALA A 57 11.62 -4.75 13.14
CA ALA A 57 10.69 -4.09 12.22
C ALA A 57 11.43 -3.23 11.18
N PRO A 58 10.84 -3.03 9.98
CA PRO A 58 11.40 -2.14 8.97
C PRO A 58 11.45 -0.70 9.49
N ALA A 59 12.44 0.08 9.04
CA ALA A 59 12.56 1.50 9.37
C ALA A 59 12.88 2.31 8.12
N ILE A 60 12.16 3.41 7.90
CA ILE A 60 12.43 4.35 6.80
C ILE A 60 13.31 5.49 7.33
N LEU A 61 14.47 5.67 6.70
CA LEU A 61 15.43 6.71 7.04
C LEU A 61 15.32 7.93 6.12
N SER A 62 15.00 7.72 4.85
CA SER A 62 14.72 8.81 3.91
C SER A 62 13.95 8.35 2.69
N VAL A 63 13.33 9.33 2.01
CA VAL A 63 12.55 9.16 0.78
C VAL A 63 13.02 10.23 -0.21
N SER A 64 13.36 9.84 -1.44
CA SER A 64 13.84 10.77 -2.47
C SER A 64 13.36 10.38 -3.88
N PRO A 65 12.70 11.28 -4.63
CA PRO A 65 12.22 12.59 -4.18
C PRO A 65 11.13 12.45 -3.10
N ASN A 66 11.07 13.41 -2.18
CA ASN A 66 10.04 13.48 -1.14
C ASN A 66 8.77 14.23 -1.58
N SER A 67 8.71 14.63 -2.85
CA SER A 67 7.54 15.23 -3.47
C SER A 67 7.30 14.65 -4.86
N VAL A 68 6.03 14.50 -5.21
CA VAL A 68 5.58 13.96 -6.49
C VAL A 68 4.33 14.70 -6.95
N ASP A 69 4.05 14.68 -8.25
CA ASP A 69 2.78 15.19 -8.77
C ASP A 69 1.60 14.32 -8.31
N TYR A 70 0.41 14.90 -8.14
CA TYR A 70 -0.81 14.18 -7.74
C TYR A 70 -1.23 13.06 -8.71
N HIS A 71 -0.80 13.12 -9.98
CA HIS A 71 -0.94 12.03 -10.94
C HIS A 71 -0.13 10.78 -10.55
N GLY A 72 0.85 10.90 -9.65
CA GLY A 72 1.69 9.80 -9.19
C GLY A 72 2.62 9.31 -10.29
N MET A 73 2.76 7.99 -10.41
CA MET A 73 3.57 7.25 -11.40
C MET A 73 5.08 7.54 -11.39
N THR A 74 5.51 8.46 -10.54
CA THR A 74 6.92 8.78 -10.28
C THR A 74 7.52 7.74 -9.35
N THR A 75 8.72 7.28 -9.67
CA THR A 75 9.48 6.34 -8.82
C THR A 75 10.24 7.10 -7.75
N VAL A 76 9.98 6.76 -6.50
CA VAL A 76 10.74 7.26 -5.33
C VAL A 76 11.66 6.18 -4.79
N THR A 77 12.84 6.60 -4.36
CA THR A 77 13.81 5.78 -3.65
C THR A 77 13.53 5.87 -2.15
N ILE A 78 13.36 4.73 -1.50
CA ILE A 78 13.16 4.61 -0.07
C ILE A 78 14.40 3.97 0.52
N LEU A 79 15.11 4.69 1.39
CA LEU A 79 16.27 4.20 2.12
C LEU A 79 15.88 3.88 3.56
N GLY A 80 16.43 2.81 4.10
CA GLY A 80 16.01 2.32 5.41
C GLY A 80 16.82 1.14 5.92
N ARG A 81 16.19 0.35 6.77
CA ARG A 81 16.75 -0.88 7.37
C ARG A 81 15.66 -1.92 7.50
N ASN A 82 16.07 -3.19 7.57
CA ASN A 82 15.20 -4.35 7.83
C ASN A 82 14.02 -4.48 6.86
N PHE A 83 14.22 -4.17 5.57
CA PHE A 83 13.19 -4.41 4.54
C PHE A 83 13.04 -5.89 4.20
N GLY A 84 13.87 -6.75 4.78
CA GLY A 84 13.81 -8.18 4.54
C GLY A 84 14.38 -8.59 3.19
N PRO A 85 14.41 -9.90 2.92
CA PRO A 85 15.03 -10.45 1.73
C PRO A 85 14.09 -10.36 0.51
N GLN A 86 14.68 -10.40 -0.69
CA GLN A 86 13.97 -10.16 -1.96
C GLN A 86 12.73 -11.03 -2.18
N GLN A 87 12.75 -12.27 -1.69
CA GLN A 87 11.66 -13.25 -1.85
C GLN A 87 10.34 -12.74 -1.27
N GLN A 88 10.40 -11.83 -0.28
CA GLN A 88 9.23 -11.22 0.31
C GLN A 88 8.47 -10.29 -0.64
N TYR A 89 9.10 -9.82 -1.72
CA TYR A 89 8.52 -8.90 -2.69
C TYR A 89 8.12 -9.59 -3.99
N GLN A 90 8.36 -10.90 -4.11
CA GLN A 90 7.99 -11.69 -5.28
C GLN A 90 6.54 -12.17 -5.15
N LYS A 91 5.77 -12.12 -6.24
CA LYS A 91 4.48 -12.79 -6.30
C LYS A 91 4.73 -14.29 -6.35
N VAL A 92 4.42 -15.00 -5.28
CA VAL A 92 4.44 -16.47 -5.30
C VAL A 92 3.27 -16.91 -6.17
N LEU A 93 3.57 -17.47 -7.35
CA LEU A 93 2.57 -18.19 -8.13
C LEU A 93 2.11 -19.37 -7.27
N ALA A 94 0.81 -19.43 -6.98
CA ALA A 94 0.23 -20.55 -6.25
C ALA A 94 0.57 -21.84 -7.01
N SER A 95 1.54 -22.60 -6.50
CA SER A 95 1.79 -23.93 -7.03
C SER A 95 0.65 -24.82 -6.55
N ARG A 96 0.20 -25.71 -7.43
CA ARG A 96 -0.80 -26.76 -7.17
C ARG A 96 -0.47 -27.71 -6.00
N TYR A 97 0.71 -27.58 -5.38
CA TYR A 97 1.15 -28.37 -4.23
C TYR A 97 1.54 -27.54 -2.98
N LYS A 98 1.57 -26.20 -3.05
CA LYS A 98 1.79 -25.30 -1.90
C LYS A 98 0.99 -24.01 -2.07
N PHE A 99 -0.08 -23.92 -1.28
CA PHE A 99 -1.00 -22.78 -1.22
C PHE A 99 -0.66 -21.92 0.00
N THR A 100 0.46 -21.21 -0.05
CA THR A 100 0.75 -20.17 0.95
C THR A 100 0.29 -18.83 0.39
N TRP A 101 -0.90 -18.37 0.81
CA TRP A 101 -1.35 -16.99 0.59
C TRP A 101 -0.59 -16.02 1.50
N GLN A 102 0.72 -15.91 1.32
CA GLN A 102 1.44 -14.79 1.89
C GLN A 102 1.38 -13.66 0.86
N ALA A 103 0.59 -12.63 1.16
CA ALA A 103 0.62 -11.41 0.37
C ALA A 103 2.08 -10.90 0.35
N PRO A 104 2.62 -10.55 -0.82
CA PRO A 104 3.97 -10.02 -0.88
C PRO A 104 4.05 -8.78 0.02
N SER A 105 5.22 -8.54 0.59
CA SER A 105 5.54 -7.30 1.29
C SER A 105 5.26 -6.11 0.39
N GLN A 106 4.72 -5.05 0.98
CA GLN A 106 4.20 -3.92 0.23
C GLN A 106 4.74 -2.62 0.80
N VAL A 107 4.84 -1.63 -0.07
CA VAL A 107 4.97 -0.25 0.34
C VAL A 107 3.61 0.41 0.15
N LEU A 108 3.11 1.03 1.20
CA LEU A 108 1.80 1.65 1.26
C LEU A 108 1.98 3.16 1.33
N VAL A 109 1.21 3.88 0.53
CA VAL A 109 1.12 5.34 0.53
C VAL A 109 -0.20 5.72 1.17
N SER A 110 -0.14 6.36 2.34
CA SER A 110 -1.30 6.71 3.14
C SER A 110 -1.56 8.20 3.09
N THR A 111 -2.71 8.57 2.52
CA THR A 111 -3.35 9.88 2.69
C THR A 111 -4.63 9.69 3.52
N ARG A 112 -5.78 10.21 3.08
CA ARG A 112 -7.10 9.83 3.61
C ARG A 112 -7.50 8.39 3.28
N LYS A 113 -6.86 7.79 2.27
CA LYS A 113 -6.98 6.37 1.92
C LYS A 113 -5.59 5.78 1.73
N GLN A 114 -5.42 4.54 2.18
CA GLN A 114 -4.19 3.78 1.99
C GLN A 114 -4.23 3.07 0.64
N LEU A 115 -3.21 3.27 -0.18
CA LEU A 115 -3.00 2.56 -1.44
C LEU A 115 -1.63 1.91 -1.45
N PRO A 116 -1.46 0.71 -2.02
CA PRO A 116 -0.13 0.17 -2.29
C PRO A 116 0.56 1.00 -3.38
N CYS A 117 1.90 1.01 -3.39
CA CYS A 117 2.66 1.46 -4.54
C CYS A 117 2.22 0.69 -5.79
N GLN A 118 2.21 1.38 -6.93
CA GLN A 118 1.84 0.80 -8.21
C GLN A 118 2.74 -0.40 -8.54
N SER A 119 4.02 -0.26 -8.21
CA SER A 119 5.01 -1.33 -8.22
C SER A 119 6.07 -1.08 -7.15
N VAL A 120 6.70 -2.15 -6.69
CA VAL A 120 7.83 -2.10 -5.76
C VAL A 120 8.97 -2.91 -6.36
N THR A 121 10.14 -2.30 -6.50
CA THR A 121 11.37 -2.97 -6.91
C THR A 121 12.28 -3.07 -5.69
N TRP A 122 12.61 -4.30 -5.30
CA TRP A 122 13.59 -4.54 -4.25
C TRP A 122 15.01 -4.34 -4.79
N VAL A 123 15.85 -3.61 -4.07
CA VAL A 123 17.27 -3.41 -4.41
C VAL A 123 18.18 -4.01 -3.35
N SER A 124 17.85 -3.80 -2.07
CA SER A 124 18.49 -4.44 -0.92
C SER A 124 17.55 -4.40 0.29
N ASP A 125 17.97 -5.01 1.40
CA ASP A 125 17.30 -4.94 2.71
C ASP A 125 17.27 -3.51 3.31
N SER A 126 17.93 -2.55 2.68
CA SER A 126 18.00 -1.13 3.07
C SER A 126 17.57 -0.17 1.95
N LYS A 127 17.16 -0.68 0.78
CA LYS A 127 16.75 0.15 -0.35
C LYS A 127 15.62 -0.47 -1.17
N LEU A 128 14.54 0.28 -1.34
CA LEU A 128 13.41 -0.05 -2.22
C LEU A 128 13.17 1.08 -3.22
N LEU A 129 12.68 0.74 -4.40
CA LEU A 129 12.09 1.70 -5.33
C LEU A 129 10.57 1.49 -5.33
N CYS A 130 9.80 2.53 -5.04
CA CYS A 130 8.34 2.52 -5.09
C CYS A 130 7.88 3.41 -6.23
N GLN A 131 7.10 2.88 -7.16
CA GLN A 131 6.34 3.72 -8.07
C GLN A 131 5.09 4.20 -7.35
N VAL A 132 5.05 5.48 -7.02
CA VAL A 132 3.96 6.08 -6.23
C VAL A 132 2.66 5.99 -7.03
N PRO A 133 1.54 5.53 -6.43
CA PRO A 133 0.27 5.45 -7.17
C PRO A 133 -0.30 6.86 -7.40
N PRO A 134 -1.21 7.04 -8.37
CA PRO A 134 -2.02 8.24 -8.44
C PRO A 134 -2.77 8.50 -7.13
N MET A 135 -2.95 9.76 -6.76
CA MET A 135 -3.68 10.11 -5.54
C MET A 135 -5.12 9.57 -5.60
N PRO A 136 -5.64 8.95 -4.53
CA PRO A 136 -6.99 8.38 -4.55
C PRO A 136 -8.06 9.46 -4.74
N LEU A 137 -9.06 9.17 -5.56
CA LEU A 137 -10.22 10.02 -5.85
C LEU A 137 -11.23 10.04 -4.68
N VAL A 138 -10.77 10.48 -3.53
CA VAL A 138 -11.54 10.69 -2.30
C VAL A 138 -11.21 12.06 -1.75
N ARG A 139 -12.08 12.61 -0.90
CA ARG A 139 -11.79 13.84 -0.17
C ARG A 139 -10.43 13.77 0.53
N GLN A 140 -9.60 14.80 0.32
CA GLN A 140 -8.27 14.96 0.91
C GLN A 140 -8.22 16.18 1.85
N ASN A 141 -7.22 16.18 2.73
CA ASN A 141 -6.84 17.35 3.51
C ASN A 141 -5.85 18.19 2.68
N VAL A 142 -6.37 18.91 1.70
CA VAL A 142 -5.56 19.74 0.78
C VAL A 142 -5.08 20.99 1.49
N ASN A 143 -3.77 21.27 1.44
CA ASN A 143 -3.26 22.61 1.68
C ASN A 143 -3.49 23.44 0.43
N THR A 144 -4.48 24.34 0.46
CA THR A 144 -4.89 25.14 -0.71
C THR A 144 -3.88 26.21 -1.08
N GLN A 145 -3.05 26.68 -0.14
CA GLN A 145 -2.00 27.68 -0.42
C GLN A 145 -0.86 27.06 -1.23
N GLU A 146 -0.46 25.83 -0.88
CA GLU A 146 0.64 25.11 -1.52
C GLU A 146 0.18 24.12 -2.60
N ARG A 147 -1.14 23.94 -2.78
CA ARG A 147 -1.74 22.88 -3.60
C ARG A 147 -1.11 21.51 -3.33
N SER A 148 -1.07 21.15 -2.05
CA SER A 148 -0.31 19.99 -1.60
C SER A 148 -1.12 19.09 -0.66
N VAL A 149 -0.80 17.79 -0.65
CA VAL A 149 -1.34 16.81 0.31
C VAL A 149 -0.19 15.98 0.86
N LYS A 150 -0.06 15.98 2.20
CA LYS A 150 0.92 15.14 2.88
C LYS A 150 0.46 13.69 2.87
N ALA A 151 1.36 12.80 2.46
CA ALA A 151 1.24 11.36 2.54
C ALA A 151 2.32 10.79 3.46
N THR A 152 2.05 9.61 4.02
CA THR A 152 3.01 8.85 4.82
C THR A 152 3.25 7.51 4.15
N LEU A 153 4.52 7.13 4.02
CA LEU A 153 4.94 5.82 3.53
C LEU A 153 5.00 4.81 4.66
N THR A 154 4.45 3.64 4.41
CA THR A 154 4.57 2.48 5.28
C THR A 154 5.14 1.31 4.50
N VAL A 155 6.35 0.86 4.87
CA VAL A 155 6.89 -0.42 4.43
C VAL A 155 6.31 -1.49 5.35
N GLN A 156 5.50 -2.38 4.78
CA GLN A 156 4.95 -3.55 5.46
C GLN A 156 5.67 -4.80 4.98
N VAL A 157 6.29 -5.51 5.92
CA VAL A 157 7.01 -6.75 5.67
C VAL A 157 6.45 -7.83 6.60
N SER A 158 5.84 -8.87 6.04
CA SER A 158 5.10 -9.88 6.82
C SER A 158 4.06 -9.21 7.76
N ASN A 159 4.13 -9.47 9.08
CA ASN A 159 3.30 -8.88 10.12
C ASN A 159 3.86 -7.58 10.72
N GLN A 160 4.97 -7.04 10.20
CA GLN A 160 5.63 -5.85 10.73
C GLN A 160 5.48 -4.65 9.79
N ARG A 161 5.51 -3.45 10.38
CA ARG A 161 5.46 -2.16 9.70
C ARG A 161 6.45 -1.20 10.34
N ASN A 162 6.93 -0.22 9.57
CA ASN A 162 7.73 0.85 10.16
C ASN A 162 6.88 1.77 11.03
N ARG A 163 7.51 2.38 12.03
CA ARG A 163 6.91 3.49 12.77
C ARG A 163 6.73 4.68 11.83
N ILE A 164 5.62 5.40 11.98
CA ILE A 164 5.36 6.65 11.27
C ILE A 164 6.34 7.71 11.79
N SER A 165 7.08 8.33 10.87
CA SER A 165 8.09 9.34 11.15
C SER A 165 8.13 10.39 10.03
N LEU A 166 8.78 11.52 10.29
CA LEU A 166 8.99 12.56 9.27
C LEU A 166 9.84 12.06 8.10
N SER A 167 10.79 11.15 8.36
CA SER A 167 11.60 10.50 7.32
C SER A 167 10.78 9.65 6.33
N ALA A 168 9.57 9.25 6.71
CA ALA A 168 8.64 8.49 5.89
C ALA A 168 7.59 9.39 5.21
N SER A 169 7.77 10.71 5.21
CA SER A 169 6.83 11.64 4.59
C SER A 169 7.04 11.76 3.08
N LEU A 170 5.93 11.92 2.35
CA LEU A 170 5.87 12.19 0.92
C LEU A 170 4.85 13.31 0.68
N LEU A 171 5.12 14.23 -0.23
CA LEU A 171 4.22 15.33 -0.56
C LEU A 171 3.65 15.14 -1.98
N TYR A 172 2.34 14.99 -2.10
CA TYR A 172 1.69 15.19 -3.39
C TYR A 172 1.59 16.70 -3.65
N THR A 173 1.96 17.11 -4.85
CA THR A 173 2.00 18.51 -5.32
C THR A 173 1.08 18.69 -6.52
N ASN A 174 0.84 19.96 -6.90
CA ASN A 174 -0.11 20.34 -7.95
C ASN A 174 -1.52 19.78 -7.73
N VAL A 175 -1.89 19.53 -6.48
CA VAL A 175 -3.17 18.93 -6.11
C VAL A 175 -4.30 19.94 -6.41
N PRO A 176 -5.29 19.58 -7.24
CA PRO A 176 -6.44 20.44 -7.48
C PRO A 176 -7.23 20.72 -6.18
N SER A 177 -7.68 21.95 -6.01
CA SER A 177 -8.37 22.40 -4.79
C SER A 177 -9.70 21.67 -4.58
N PHE A 178 -10.32 21.15 -5.65
CA PHE A 178 -11.57 20.39 -5.58
C PHE A 178 -11.46 19.09 -4.78
N TYR A 179 -10.26 18.55 -4.54
CA TYR A 179 -10.07 17.39 -3.64
C TYR A 179 -10.44 17.70 -2.18
N SER A 180 -10.61 18.97 -1.81
CA SER A 180 -11.17 19.37 -0.50
C SER A 180 -12.68 19.13 -0.39
N CYS A 181 -13.38 19.03 -1.51
CA CYS A 181 -14.83 18.82 -1.59
C CYS A 181 -15.22 17.42 -1.12
N ASN A 182 -16.35 17.34 -0.41
CA ASN A 182 -16.89 16.06 0.04
C ASN A 182 -17.49 15.27 -1.14
N ASN A 183 -17.00 14.05 -1.36
CA ASN A 183 -17.49 13.12 -2.37
C ASN A 183 -18.12 11.84 -1.76
N GLU A 184 -18.49 11.87 -0.48
CA GLU A 184 -19.19 10.77 0.20
C GLU A 184 -20.72 10.87 0.02
N ARG A 185 -21.39 9.74 -0.27
CA ARG A 185 -22.80 9.70 -0.73
C ARG A 185 -23.87 9.87 0.35
N ALA A 186 -23.51 10.20 1.59
CA ALA A 186 -24.40 10.03 2.74
C ALA A 186 -25.63 10.97 2.80
N THR A 187 -25.78 11.97 1.92
CA THR A 187 -26.79 13.05 2.12
C THR A 187 -27.56 13.53 0.88
N GLY A 188 -27.51 12.85 -0.27
CA GLY A 188 -28.01 13.45 -1.53
C GLY A 188 -27.02 14.46 -2.16
N ALA A 189 -25.77 14.45 -1.67
CA ALA A 189 -24.61 15.29 -2.01
C ALA A 189 -24.06 15.19 -3.44
N SER A 190 -24.75 14.55 -4.38
CA SER A 190 -24.27 14.52 -5.78
C SER A 190 -24.23 15.92 -6.40
N SER A 191 -25.21 16.77 -6.06
CA SER A 191 -25.29 18.15 -6.55
C SER A 191 -24.32 19.08 -5.80
N ASP A 192 -24.19 18.93 -4.48
CA ASP A 192 -23.33 19.80 -3.67
C ASP A 192 -21.84 19.51 -3.86
N CYS A 193 -21.46 18.23 -4.00
CA CYS A 193 -20.11 17.85 -4.43
C CYS A 193 -19.78 18.48 -5.78
N PHE A 194 -20.71 18.38 -6.74
CA PHE A 194 -20.49 18.90 -8.09
C PHE A 194 -20.35 20.42 -8.08
N LYS A 195 -21.21 21.15 -7.36
CA LYS A 195 -21.10 22.61 -7.18
C LYS A 195 -19.76 23.01 -6.56
N CYS A 196 -19.37 22.36 -5.47
CA CYS A 196 -18.08 22.61 -4.82
C CYS A 196 -16.91 22.36 -5.77
N CYS A 197 -16.89 21.18 -6.41
CA CYS A 197 -15.82 20.77 -7.29
C CYS A 197 -15.69 21.71 -8.49
N ARG A 198 -16.83 22.05 -9.11
CA ARG A 198 -16.86 22.91 -10.29
C ARG A 198 -16.34 24.30 -9.97
N ASN A 199 -16.75 24.89 -8.84
CA ASN A 199 -16.28 26.19 -8.40
C ASN A 199 -14.75 26.21 -8.22
N PHE A 200 -14.19 25.23 -7.49
CA PHE A 200 -12.75 25.14 -7.29
C PHE A 200 -11.99 24.86 -8.59
N CYS A 201 -12.50 23.97 -9.44
CA CYS A 201 -11.86 23.65 -10.72
C CYS A 201 -11.78 24.90 -11.62
N ILE A 202 -12.85 25.69 -11.71
CA ILE A 202 -12.87 26.91 -12.50
C ILE A 202 -11.91 27.96 -11.90
N SER A 203 -11.93 28.17 -10.57
CA SER A 203 -10.99 29.11 -9.94
C SER A 203 -9.53 28.70 -10.14
N ASP A 204 -9.26 27.39 -10.07
CA ASP A 204 -7.95 26.80 -10.30
C ASP A 204 -7.48 26.99 -11.76
N ALA A 205 -8.38 26.86 -12.72
CA ALA A 205 -8.09 27.06 -14.14
C ALA A 205 -7.87 28.55 -14.50
N LEU A 206 -8.64 29.45 -13.90
CA LEU A 206 -8.49 30.89 -14.12
C LEU A 206 -7.19 31.43 -13.50
N SER A 207 -6.81 30.96 -12.31
CA SER A 207 -5.56 31.34 -11.65
C SER A 207 -4.30 30.85 -12.36
N THR A 208 -4.40 29.83 -13.21
CA THR A 208 -3.28 29.27 -13.99
C THR A 208 -3.16 29.85 -15.40
N GLY A 209 -4.02 30.82 -15.77
CA GLY A 209 -3.92 31.53 -17.06
C GLY A 209 -4.38 30.70 -18.27
N ALA A 210 -5.33 29.77 -18.11
CA ALA A 210 -5.78 28.90 -19.20
C ALA A 210 -6.34 29.72 -20.41
N PRO A 211 -5.89 29.42 -21.65
CA PRO A 211 -6.03 30.33 -22.80
C PRO A 211 -7.40 30.37 -23.50
N GLN A 212 -8.39 29.55 -23.10
CA GLN A 212 -9.66 29.39 -23.82
C GLN A 212 -10.84 29.25 -22.84
N GLN A 213 -11.54 30.36 -22.55
CA GLN A 213 -12.60 30.44 -21.53
C GLN A 213 -13.76 29.44 -21.72
N GLY A 214 -14.15 29.11 -22.96
CA GLY A 214 -15.25 28.18 -23.24
C GLY A 214 -14.95 26.70 -22.92
N TYR A 215 -13.68 26.29 -23.04
CA TYR A 215 -13.28 24.89 -22.80
C TYR A 215 -13.20 24.55 -21.31
N ILE A 216 -12.90 25.55 -20.45
CA ILE A 216 -12.72 25.40 -19.00
C ILE A 216 -13.96 24.78 -18.34
N TYR A 217 -15.15 25.32 -18.62
CA TYR A 217 -16.39 24.84 -18.02
C TYR A 217 -16.67 23.38 -18.37
N SER A 218 -16.57 23.02 -19.65
CA SER A 218 -16.82 21.64 -20.11
C SER A 218 -15.80 20.63 -19.55
N SER A 219 -14.55 21.05 -19.37
CA SER A 219 -13.47 20.24 -18.78
C SER A 219 -13.69 20.01 -17.28
N CYS A 220 -14.05 21.07 -16.56
CA CYS A 220 -14.39 20.99 -15.13
C CYS A 220 -15.62 20.13 -14.89
N ASP A 221 -16.65 20.22 -15.73
CA ASP A 221 -17.85 19.38 -15.62
C ASP A 221 -17.49 17.90 -15.75
N LYS A 222 -16.69 17.50 -16.75
CA LYS A 222 -16.21 16.11 -16.90
C LYS A 222 -15.42 15.62 -15.69
N THR A 223 -14.48 16.44 -15.21
CA THR A 223 -13.64 16.13 -14.04
C THR A 223 -14.49 15.93 -12.79
N CYS A 224 -15.45 16.83 -12.54
CA CYS A 224 -16.30 16.79 -11.37
C CYS A 224 -17.34 15.66 -11.42
N TYR A 225 -17.82 15.29 -12.61
CA TYR A 225 -18.61 14.07 -12.75
C TYR A 225 -17.79 12.84 -12.35
N SER A 226 -16.54 12.72 -12.79
CA SER A 226 -15.67 11.62 -12.39
C SER A 226 -15.41 11.60 -10.88
N TYR A 227 -15.06 12.74 -10.29
CA TYR A 227 -14.73 12.84 -8.87
C TYR A 227 -15.93 12.59 -7.94
N CYS A 228 -17.09 13.16 -8.27
CA CYS A 228 -18.30 13.05 -7.43
C CYS A 228 -19.10 11.76 -7.67
N SER A 229 -18.91 11.05 -8.80
CA SER A 229 -19.65 9.81 -9.09
C SER A 229 -18.99 8.53 -8.55
N GLN A 230 -17.71 8.58 -8.17
CA GLN A 230 -16.93 7.40 -7.77
C GLN A 230 -17.25 6.84 -6.37
N SER A 231 -18.21 7.40 -5.65
CA SER A 231 -18.75 6.82 -4.42
C SER A 231 -19.68 5.61 -4.66
N SER A 232 -19.53 4.88 -5.77
CA SER A 232 -20.43 3.78 -6.15
C SER A 232 -19.66 2.46 -6.33
N PRO A 233 -19.66 1.55 -5.32
CA PRO A 233 -19.41 0.14 -5.58
C PRO A 233 -20.70 -0.46 -6.18
N ALA A 234 -21.04 -0.07 -7.41
CA ALA A 234 -21.97 -0.76 -8.31
C ALA A 234 -22.17 0.10 -9.56
N ARG A 235 -21.83 -0.45 -10.72
CA ARG A 235 -22.19 0.11 -12.02
C ARG A 235 -23.72 0.25 -12.11
N PRO A 236 -24.29 1.42 -12.47
CA PRO A 236 -25.73 1.57 -12.67
C PRO A 236 -26.26 0.67 -13.80
N ILE A 237 -25.41 0.31 -14.76
CA ILE A 237 -25.73 -0.64 -15.84
C ILE A 237 -26.03 -2.04 -15.27
N LEU A 238 -25.28 -2.49 -14.26
CA LEU A 238 -25.49 -3.81 -13.65
C LEU A 238 -26.79 -3.86 -12.84
N ARG A 239 -27.15 -2.78 -12.13
CA ARG A 239 -28.44 -2.69 -11.42
C ARG A 239 -29.64 -2.67 -12.38
N ARG A 240 -29.55 -1.93 -13.49
CA ARG A 240 -30.61 -1.94 -14.52
C ARG A 240 -30.71 -3.31 -15.19
N LEU A 241 -29.60 -3.96 -15.52
CA LEU A 241 -29.60 -5.31 -16.08
C LEU A 241 -30.17 -6.34 -15.10
N LEU A 242 -29.81 -6.28 -13.81
CA LEU A 242 -30.35 -7.18 -12.79
C LEU A 242 -31.85 -6.96 -12.54
N GLN A 243 -32.33 -5.72 -12.57
CA GLN A 243 -33.77 -5.40 -12.48
C GLN A 243 -34.56 -5.88 -13.70
N VAL A 244 -33.97 -5.78 -14.90
CA VAL A 244 -34.56 -6.34 -16.13
C VAL A 244 -34.57 -7.87 -16.06
N TYR A 245 -33.50 -8.49 -15.59
CA TYR A 245 -33.38 -9.95 -15.44
C TYR A 245 -34.37 -10.52 -14.41
N SER A 246 -34.60 -9.81 -13.30
CA SER A 246 -35.57 -10.23 -12.28
C SER A 246 -37.00 -10.15 -12.83
N LYS A 247 -37.34 -9.09 -13.58
CA LYS A 247 -38.64 -8.95 -14.24
C LYS A 247 -38.88 -10.02 -15.31
N LEU A 248 -37.87 -10.35 -16.10
CA LEU A 248 -37.95 -11.42 -17.11
C LEU A 248 -38.17 -12.80 -16.46
N ARG A 249 -37.51 -13.08 -15.33
CA ARG A 249 -37.72 -14.33 -14.58
C ARG A 249 -39.13 -14.46 -14.00
N GLU A 250 -39.73 -13.37 -13.52
CA GLU A 250 -41.11 -13.41 -13.04
C GLU A 250 -42.11 -13.65 -14.17
N LEU A 251 -41.87 -13.09 -15.35
CA LEU A 251 -42.72 -13.32 -16.52
C LEU A 251 -42.63 -14.77 -17.02
N GLN A 252 -41.44 -15.38 -16.99
CA GLN A 252 -41.26 -16.78 -17.37
C GLN A 252 -41.88 -17.80 -16.40
N LYS A 253 -42.16 -17.41 -15.15
CA LYS A 253 -42.84 -18.28 -14.16
C LYS A 253 -44.37 -18.22 -14.24
N ARG A 254 -44.92 -17.32 -15.07
CA ARG A 254 -46.37 -17.12 -15.26
C ARG A 254 -46.90 -17.71 -16.58
N LEU A 255 -46.03 -18.39 -17.33
CA LEU A 255 -46.37 -19.23 -18.48
C LEU A 255 -46.18 -20.69 -18.06
#